data_AF-A0A1J4K3J2-F1
#
_entry.id   AF-A0A1J4K3J2-F1
#
_cell.length_a   1.000
_cell.length_b   1.000
_cell.length_c   1.000
_cell.angle_alpha   90.00
_cell.angle_beta   90.00
_cell.angle_gamma   90.00
#
_symmetry.space_group_name_H-M   'P 1'
#
loop_
_entity.id
_entity.type
_entity.pdbx_description
1 polymer ?
#
loop_
_entity_poly.entity_id
_entity_poly.type
_entity_poly.pdbx_seq_one_letter_code
_entity_poly.pdbx_strand_id
1 'polypeptide(L)'
;MKIQKIIFCSIQISIDYILKAKKKNLPFIPKSRKMMNSFKPLLDSFMPAIGSNVEQVASQEIRLNIPKIPVDQVVKLCKQVRDIFQKELSMLELRSPCLIVGDIHGHILDLFRILFKCGMPPFRKYIFLGDLVDRGEFSTETVILIFLMKVVYPEHVYIIRGNHEFNCLSQQCGFFSEVIDIYEEPSVYNACINAFSYMPLAARIDNKILCVHGGIGPGFDSLNCIKTILRPLCEYGHSDVINAILWSDPSEEVEEYAPSSRGTGFLFGKKAIDEFIKNCNIELVVRGHECVNDGIEMHFDGHLMTVFSASNYCGLINNQAAVLDIKGEGKYDIKKFPPLEYLHRSDVTFGQKISPPRDGASSSRRLTKGAGIASSHKIVPPITSLPIVSDRIKPCTHRVEETSSYRLMPKLTGEKLPILTPRPYQENNAPRLFQENNAPALIRPPSHRRCKSWY
;
A
#
# COMPACT_ATOMS: atom_id res chain seq x y z
N MET A 1 -7.55 1.80 -40.90
CA MET A 1 -7.04 3.16 -41.21
C MET A 1 -7.46 4.29 -40.24
N LYS A 2 -8.35 4.09 -39.26
CA LYS A 2 -8.70 5.15 -38.27
C LYS A 2 -7.87 5.16 -36.98
N ILE A 3 -7.13 4.09 -36.67
CA ILE A 3 -6.33 3.96 -35.43
C ILE A 3 -4.95 4.64 -35.53
N GLN A 4 -4.35 4.71 -36.73
CA GLN A 4 -3.05 5.37 -36.93
C GLN A 4 -3.11 6.92 -36.86
N LYS A 5 -4.29 7.53 -37.06
CA LYS A 5 -4.43 9.01 -37.00
C LYS A 5 -4.50 9.57 -35.58
N ILE A 6 -4.93 8.76 -34.59
CA ILE A 6 -5.04 9.20 -33.19
C ILE A 6 -3.67 9.18 -32.52
N ILE A 7 -2.82 8.20 -32.85
CA ILE A 7 -1.46 8.08 -32.31
C ILE A 7 -0.54 9.20 -32.84
N PHE A 8 -0.68 9.59 -34.11
CA PHE A 8 0.11 10.69 -34.68
C PHE A 8 -0.26 12.08 -34.12
N CYS A 9 -1.54 12.30 -33.74
CA CYS A 9 -1.98 13.58 -33.20
C CYS A 9 -1.46 13.82 -31.77
N SER A 10 -1.43 12.77 -30.92
CA SER A 10 -0.95 12.87 -29.55
C SER A 10 0.57 13.05 -29.43
N ILE A 11 1.33 12.53 -30.41
CA ILE A 11 2.79 12.70 -30.46
C ILE A 11 3.17 14.11 -30.94
N GLN A 12 2.43 14.67 -31.90
CA GLN A 12 2.72 16.00 -32.45
C GLN A 12 2.49 17.13 -31.44
N ILE A 13 1.44 17.03 -30.61
CA ILE A 13 1.12 18.00 -29.54
C ILE A 13 2.23 18.05 -28.48
N SER A 14 2.89 16.91 -28.20
CA SER A 14 4.00 16.85 -27.24
C SER A 14 5.29 17.48 -27.77
N ILE A 15 5.56 17.39 -29.07
CA ILE A 15 6.78 17.95 -29.69
C ILE A 15 6.69 19.48 -29.82
N ASP A 16 5.53 20.02 -30.22
CA ASP A 16 5.34 21.47 -30.35
C ASP A 16 5.40 22.20 -29.00
N TYR A 17 5.03 21.52 -27.91
CA TYR A 17 5.13 22.06 -26.54
C TYR A 17 6.58 22.15 -26.04
N ILE A 18 7.41 21.13 -26.34
CA ILE A 18 8.84 21.11 -26.00
C ILE A 18 9.61 22.22 -26.73
N LEU A 19 9.22 22.50 -27.98
CA LEU A 19 9.83 23.57 -28.77
C LEU A 19 9.43 24.98 -28.30
N LYS A 20 8.20 25.15 -27.79
CA LYS A 20 7.76 26.42 -27.16
C LYS A 20 8.44 26.70 -25.81
N ALA A 21 8.75 25.67 -25.03
CA ALA A 21 9.41 25.81 -23.73
C ALA A 21 10.87 26.28 -23.82
N LYS A 22 11.57 26.01 -24.94
CA LYS A 22 12.95 26.47 -25.18
C LYS A 22 13.07 27.96 -25.53
N LYS A 23 11.96 28.66 -25.81
CA LYS A 23 11.97 30.03 -26.36
C LYS A 23 11.83 31.14 -25.31
N LYS A 24 11.73 30.82 -24.03
CA LYS A 24 11.69 31.80 -22.93
C LYS A 24 12.86 31.58 -21.99
N ASN A 25 13.83 32.51 -22.03
CA ASN A 25 14.92 32.63 -21.06
C ASN A 25 14.36 32.76 -19.65
N LEU A 26 14.18 31.64 -18.94
CA LEU A 26 13.82 31.61 -17.53
C LEU A 26 15.08 31.49 -16.66
N PRO A 27 15.16 32.25 -15.56
CA PRO A 27 16.39 32.39 -14.77
C PRO A 27 16.63 31.18 -13.86
N PHE A 28 17.93 30.96 -13.60
CA PHE A 28 18.57 30.19 -12.52
C PHE A 28 17.83 28.95 -11.96
N ILE A 29 18.31 27.76 -12.34
CA ILE A 29 17.81 26.46 -11.86
C ILE A 29 18.47 26.09 -10.53
N PRO A 30 17.72 25.91 -9.42
CA PRO A 30 18.27 25.44 -8.16
C PRO A 30 18.80 24.00 -8.30
N LYS A 31 19.94 23.71 -7.66
CA LYS A 31 20.62 22.38 -7.68
C LYS A 31 19.71 21.20 -7.28
N SER A 32 18.61 21.43 -6.55
CA SER A 32 17.65 20.39 -6.12
C SER A 32 16.88 19.72 -7.26
N ARG A 33 16.61 20.43 -8.37
CA ARG A 33 15.83 19.89 -9.49
C ARG A 33 16.58 18.83 -10.32
N LYS A 34 17.91 18.81 -10.25
CA LYS A 34 18.75 17.82 -10.96
C LYS A 34 18.59 16.39 -10.41
N MET A 35 18.27 16.21 -9.12
CA MET A 35 18.07 14.88 -8.54
C MET A 35 16.69 14.28 -8.84
N MET A 36 15.64 15.09 -8.95
CA MET A 36 14.28 14.62 -9.31
C MET A 36 14.22 13.90 -10.66
N ASN A 37 15.18 14.14 -11.55
CA ASN A 37 15.21 13.54 -12.88
C ASN A 37 15.79 12.11 -12.93
N SER A 38 16.50 11.61 -11.90
CA SER A 38 17.15 10.29 -11.99
C SER A 38 16.18 9.12 -11.90
N PHE A 39 15.04 9.28 -11.21
CA PHE A 39 14.04 8.22 -11.04
C PHE A 39 12.99 8.20 -12.14
N LYS A 40 12.91 9.25 -12.96
CA LYS A 40 11.94 9.33 -14.04
C LYS A 40 12.06 8.17 -15.05
N PRO A 41 13.27 7.75 -15.50
CA PRO A 41 13.41 6.58 -16.36
C PRO A 41 12.90 5.28 -15.73
N LEU A 42 13.05 5.11 -14.40
CA LEU A 42 12.52 3.93 -13.69
C LEU A 42 10.99 3.98 -13.66
N LEU A 43 10.39 5.15 -13.38
CA LEU A 43 8.94 5.32 -13.48
C LEU A 43 8.42 5.06 -14.90
N ASP A 44 9.11 5.58 -15.92
CA ASP A 44 8.73 5.41 -17.32
C ASP A 44 8.75 3.93 -17.75
N SER A 45 9.58 3.10 -17.11
CA SER A 45 9.64 1.65 -17.37
C SER A 45 8.38 0.88 -16.96
N PHE A 46 7.54 1.44 -16.08
CA PHE A 46 6.24 0.86 -15.73
C PHE A 46 5.13 1.25 -16.71
N MET A 47 5.32 2.27 -17.57
CA MET A 47 4.25 2.77 -18.44
C MET A 47 3.67 1.72 -19.39
N PRO A 48 4.44 0.80 -20.00
CA PRO A 48 3.87 -0.28 -20.81
C PRO A 48 2.93 -1.19 -20.01
N ALA A 49 3.27 -1.50 -18.76
CA ALA A 49 2.46 -2.33 -17.88
C ALA A 49 1.19 -1.60 -17.44
N ILE A 50 1.29 -0.31 -17.09
CA ILE A 50 0.15 0.56 -16.77
C ILE A 50 -0.81 0.71 -17.95
N GLY A 51 -0.28 0.81 -19.18
CA GLY A 51 -1.06 0.92 -20.40
C GLY A 51 -1.63 -0.39 -20.94
N SER A 52 -1.37 -1.53 -20.27
CA SER A 52 -1.90 -2.83 -20.67
C SER A 52 -3.39 -2.97 -20.38
N ASN A 53 -4.08 -3.80 -21.15
CA ASN A 53 -5.48 -4.14 -20.89
C ASN A 53 -5.54 -5.07 -19.67
N VAL A 54 -5.87 -4.53 -18.50
CA VAL A 54 -5.83 -5.28 -17.24
C VAL A 54 -6.85 -6.41 -17.20
N GLU A 55 -7.97 -6.27 -17.90
CA GLU A 55 -9.00 -7.32 -17.98
C GLU A 55 -8.46 -8.54 -18.73
N GLN A 56 -7.74 -8.33 -19.84
CA GLN A 56 -7.07 -9.40 -20.60
C GLN A 56 -5.85 -10.00 -19.88
N VAL A 57 -5.18 -9.20 -19.04
CA VAL A 57 -4.11 -9.71 -18.18
C VAL A 57 -4.68 -10.59 -17.07
N ALA A 58 -5.77 -10.14 -16.44
CA ALA A 58 -6.44 -10.88 -15.37
C ALA A 58 -6.99 -12.23 -15.89
N SER A 59 -7.58 -12.25 -17.10
CA SER A 59 -8.05 -13.48 -17.76
C SER A 59 -6.93 -14.32 -18.40
N GLN A 60 -5.66 -13.94 -18.21
CA GLN A 60 -4.47 -14.61 -18.75
C GLN A 60 -4.40 -14.67 -20.29
N GLU A 61 -5.21 -13.88 -21.01
CA GLU A 61 -5.12 -13.74 -22.47
C GLU A 61 -3.81 -13.07 -22.90
N ILE A 62 -3.31 -12.14 -22.08
CA ILE A 62 -2.06 -11.43 -22.32
C ILE A 62 -1.16 -11.56 -21.09
N ARG A 63 0.10 -11.93 -21.34
CA ARG A 63 1.10 -11.99 -20.29
C ARG A 63 1.64 -10.59 -19.95
N LEU A 64 1.54 -10.21 -18.69
CA LEU A 64 2.09 -8.95 -18.19
C LEU A 64 3.61 -9.04 -18.01
N ASN A 65 4.31 -7.95 -18.32
CA ASN A 65 5.72 -7.79 -18.01
C ASN A 65 5.93 -6.54 -17.13
N ILE A 66 6.45 -6.74 -15.92
CA ILE A 66 6.75 -5.66 -14.97
C ILE A 66 8.28 -5.51 -14.84
N PRO A 67 8.83 -4.28 -14.79
CA PRO A 67 10.27 -4.09 -14.62
C PRO A 67 10.74 -4.58 -13.24
N LYS A 68 11.82 -5.39 -13.22
CA LYS A 68 12.54 -5.73 -11.98
C LYS A 68 13.58 -4.64 -11.69
N ILE A 69 13.38 -3.88 -10.62
CA ILE A 69 14.27 -2.78 -10.23
C ILE A 69 15.43 -3.33 -9.37
N PRO A 70 16.70 -3.01 -9.66
CA PRO A 70 17.84 -3.46 -8.85
C PRO A 70 17.79 -3.00 -7.38
N VAL A 71 18.33 -3.80 -6.46
CA VAL A 71 18.35 -3.52 -5.01
C VAL A 71 18.87 -2.11 -4.71
N ASP A 72 20.01 -1.73 -5.29
CA ASP A 72 20.65 -0.43 -5.05
C ASP A 72 19.73 0.74 -5.44
N GLN A 73 18.97 0.59 -6.52
CA GLN A 73 18.02 1.60 -6.98
C GLN A 73 16.81 1.69 -6.05
N VAL A 74 16.28 0.55 -5.58
CA VAL A 74 15.16 0.53 -4.64
C VAL A 74 15.56 1.12 -3.28
N VAL A 75 16.71 0.73 -2.74
CA VAL A 75 17.23 1.29 -1.48
C VAL A 75 17.45 2.81 -1.61
N LYS A 76 18.00 3.27 -2.74
CA LYS A 76 18.16 4.70 -3.01
C LYS A 76 16.82 5.42 -3.14
N LEU A 77 15.82 4.81 -3.76
CA LEU A 77 14.46 5.33 -3.86
C LEU A 77 13.84 5.50 -2.47
N CYS A 78 13.90 4.46 -1.63
CA CYS A 78 13.37 4.49 -0.27
C CYS A 78 14.04 5.58 0.58
N LYS A 79 15.35 5.79 0.41
CA LYS A 79 16.05 6.91 1.07
C LYS A 79 15.51 8.27 0.61
N GLN A 80 15.30 8.46 -0.70
CA GLN A 80 14.79 9.73 -1.24
C GLN A 80 13.35 10.02 -0.81
N VAL A 81 12.48 9.01 -0.84
CA VAL A 81 11.08 9.20 -0.41
C VAL A 81 11.00 9.47 1.09
N ARG A 82 11.82 8.80 1.91
CA ARG A 82 11.96 9.09 3.34
C ARG A 82 12.36 10.54 3.59
N ASP A 83 13.36 11.04 2.85
CA ASP A 83 13.82 12.44 2.98
C ASP A 83 12.73 13.45 2.56
N ILE A 84 11.77 13.05 1.70
CA ILE A 84 10.57 13.85 1.40
C ILE A 84 9.59 13.78 2.57
N PHE A 85 9.21 12.57 3.01
CA PHE A 85 8.27 12.39 4.12
C PHE A 85 8.71 13.08 5.40
N GLN A 86 10.01 13.08 5.71
CA GLN A 86 10.58 13.77 6.87
C GLN A 86 10.31 15.28 6.86
N LYS A 87 10.17 15.90 5.69
CA LYS A 87 9.90 17.34 5.54
C LYS A 87 8.41 17.66 5.54
N GLU A 88 7.57 16.69 5.21
CA GLU A 88 6.13 16.84 5.26
C GLU A 88 5.64 16.91 6.70
N LEU A 89 4.42 17.40 6.93
CA LEU A 89 3.80 17.40 8.24
C LEU A 89 3.25 16.00 8.57
N SER A 90 3.14 15.66 9.86
CA SER A 90 2.49 14.41 10.29
C SER A 90 1.01 14.37 9.88
N MET A 91 0.35 15.53 9.81
CA MET A 91 -0.92 15.71 9.11
C MET A 91 -0.71 16.65 7.93
N LEU A 92 -0.90 16.15 6.72
CA LEU A 92 -0.78 16.94 5.48
C LEU A 92 -1.91 17.96 5.39
N GLU A 93 -1.64 19.11 4.79
CA GLU A 93 -2.64 20.15 4.52
C GLU A 93 -2.72 20.36 3.01
N LEU A 94 -3.81 19.89 2.40
CA LEU A 94 -3.97 19.74 0.96
C LEU A 94 -5.16 20.53 0.42
N ARG A 95 -5.17 20.74 -0.89
CA ARG A 95 -6.26 21.38 -1.62
C ARG A 95 -6.81 20.49 -2.72
N SER A 96 -8.11 20.55 -2.93
CA SER A 96 -8.75 19.99 -4.14
C SER A 96 -8.27 20.70 -5.42
N PRO A 97 -8.42 20.07 -6.61
CA PRO A 97 -8.92 18.72 -6.84
C PRO A 97 -7.89 17.63 -6.50
N CYS A 98 -8.36 16.48 -6.05
CA CYS A 98 -7.52 15.31 -5.74
C CYS A 98 -8.30 13.99 -5.85
N LEU A 99 -7.60 12.90 -6.17
CA LEU A 99 -8.13 11.54 -6.15
C LEU A 99 -7.66 10.84 -4.88
N ILE A 100 -8.59 10.36 -4.08
CA ILE A 100 -8.31 9.54 -2.91
C ILE A 100 -8.38 8.08 -3.33
N VAL A 101 -7.34 7.34 -3.00
CA VAL A 101 -7.16 5.91 -3.26
C VAL A 101 -7.05 5.23 -1.90
N GLY A 102 -7.93 4.26 -1.65
CA GLY A 102 -7.90 3.42 -0.47
C GLY A 102 -6.81 2.37 -0.52
N ASP A 103 -7.06 1.26 0.16
CA ASP A 103 -6.14 0.14 0.30
C ASP A 103 -5.85 -0.49 -1.07
N ILE A 104 -4.59 -0.88 -1.29
CA ILE A 104 -4.14 -1.54 -2.52
C ILE A 104 -3.58 -2.93 -2.24
N HIS A 105 -2.89 -3.15 -1.12
CA HIS A 105 -2.42 -4.47 -0.68
C HIS A 105 -1.77 -5.30 -1.79
N GLY A 106 -0.83 -4.73 -2.54
CA GLY A 106 -0.18 -5.44 -3.64
C GLY A 106 -1.07 -5.86 -4.82
N HIS A 107 -2.32 -5.37 -4.94
CA HIS A 107 -3.20 -5.63 -6.08
C HIS A 107 -2.80 -4.74 -7.27
N ILE A 108 -1.69 -5.08 -7.94
CA ILE A 108 -1.03 -4.19 -8.90
C ILE A 108 -1.88 -3.84 -10.13
N LEU A 109 -2.75 -4.75 -10.60
CA LEU A 109 -3.65 -4.48 -11.72
C LEU A 109 -4.68 -3.40 -11.38
N ASP A 110 -5.15 -3.37 -10.13
CA ASP A 110 -6.03 -2.32 -9.64
C ASP A 110 -5.32 -0.96 -9.66
N LEU A 111 -4.08 -0.91 -9.19
CA LEU A 111 -3.27 0.31 -9.28
C LEU A 111 -3.08 0.75 -10.74
N PHE A 112 -2.73 -0.17 -11.65
CA PHE A 112 -2.54 0.15 -13.06
C PHE A 112 -3.80 0.70 -13.72
N ARG A 113 -4.96 0.06 -13.51
CA ARG A 113 -6.22 0.54 -14.10
C ARG A 113 -6.66 1.88 -13.51
N ILE A 114 -6.43 2.12 -12.21
CA ILE A 114 -6.70 3.41 -11.58
C ILE A 114 -5.84 4.49 -12.24
N LEU A 115 -4.54 4.26 -12.39
CA LEU A 115 -3.62 5.21 -13.03
C LEU A 115 -3.96 5.46 -14.50
N PHE A 116 -4.30 4.40 -15.25
CA PHE A 116 -4.69 4.50 -16.65
C PHE A 116 -6.02 5.25 -16.83
N LYS A 117 -7.06 4.89 -16.08
CA LYS A 117 -8.42 5.46 -16.22
C LYS A 117 -8.55 6.84 -15.57
N CYS A 118 -7.76 7.16 -14.53
CA CYS A 118 -7.85 8.44 -13.81
C CYS A 118 -6.74 9.44 -14.16
N GLY A 119 -5.70 9.01 -14.89
CA GLY A 119 -4.62 9.86 -15.40
C GLY A 119 -3.41 9.93 -14.48
N MET A 120 -2.21 9.90 -15.07
CA MET A 120 -0.95 9.93 -14.33
C MET A 120 -0.67 11.30 -13.68
N PRO A 121 0.05 11.34 -12.54
CA PRO A 121 0.73 12.56 -12.10
C PRO A 121 1.69 13.10 -13.19
N PRO A 122 1.86 14.43 -13.34
CA PRO A 122 1.29 15.49 -12.52
C PRO A 122 -0.10 15.97 -12.98
N PHE A 123 -0.71 15.34 -13.99
CA PHE A 123 -2.04 15.75 -14.48
C PHE A 123 -3.14 15.53 -13.44
N ARG A 124 -2.90 14.62 -12.50
CA ARG A 124 -3.81 14.27 -11.43
C ARG A 124 -3.06 14.24 -10.10
N LYS A 125 -3.69 14.80 -9.05
CA LYS A 125 -3.22 14.73 -7.67
C LYS A 125 -3.80 13.49 -6.99
N TYR A 126 -2.98 12.72 -6.30
CA TYR A 126 -3.34 11.48 -5.61
C TYR A 126 -3.08 11.60 -4.11
N ILE A 127 -3.98 11.02 -3.32
CA ILE A 127 -3.84 10.80 -1.88
C ILE A 127 -4.09 9.30 -1.65
N PHE A 128 -3.06 8.55 -1.27
CA PHE A 128 -3.16 7.15 -0.90
C PHE A 128 -3.39 7.03 0.61
N LEU A 129 -4.37 6.23 1.01
CA LEU A 129 -4.81 6.09 2.41
C LEU A 129 -4.03 5.04 3.22
N GLY A 130 -2.91 4.54 2.72
CA GLY A 130 -2.13 3.49 3.37
C GLY A 130 -2.45 2.09 2.84
N ASP A 131 -1.95 1.07 3.52
CA ASP A 131 -2.15 -0.34 3.19
C ASP A 131 -1.80 -0.64 1.72
N LEU A 132 -0.57 -0.28 1.38
CA LEU A 132 0.03 -0.46 0.06
C LEU A 132 0.56 -1.88 -0.14
N VAL A 133 0.99 -2.52 0.95
CA VAL A 133 1.68 -3.81 0.99
C VAL A 133 0.85 -4.89 1.69
N ASP A 134 1.37 -6.11 1.69
CA ASP A 134 0.78 -7.34 2.23
C ASP A 134 -0.43 -7.85 1.46
N ARG A 135 -0.81 -9.10 1.76
CA ARG A 135 -2.01 -9.81 1.27
C ARG A 135 -1.99 -10.19 -0.22
N GLY A 136 -1.73 -9.24 -1.12
CA GLY A 136 -1.52 -9.50 -2.56
C GLY A 136 -0.08 -9.86 -2.90
N GLU A 137 0.14 -10.41 -4.10
CA GLU A 137 1.45 -10.99 -4.51
C GLU A 137 2.42 -9.99 -5.20
N PHE A 138 2.08 -8.70 -5.24
CA PHE A 138 2.88 -7.65 -5.89
C PHE A 138 3.08 -6.41 -4.99
N SER A 139 3.24 -6.64 -3.68
CA SER A 139 3.45 -5.56 -2.70
C SER A 139 4.70 -4.73 -3.03
N THR A 140 5.78 -5.40 -3.43
CA THR A 140 7.08 -4.83 -3.79
C THR A 140 6.97 -3.92 -5.01
N GLU A 141 6.36 -4.40 -6.10
CA GLU A 141 6.17 -3.58 -7.30
C GLU A 141 5.20 -2.41 -7.04
N THR A 142 4.17 -2.63 -6.22
CA THR A 142 3.19 -1.61 -5.83
C THR A 142 3.86 -0.46 -5.07
N VAL A 143 4.60 -0.76 -4.00
CA VAL A 143 5.27 0.28 -3.21
C VAL A 143 6.36 0.99 -4.02
N ILE A 144 7.11 0.26 -4.85
CA ILE A 144 8.12 0.86 -5.74
C ILE A 144 7.48 1.87 -6.69
N LEU A 145 6.38 1.50 -7.36
CA LEU A 145 5.71 2.38 -8.30
C LEU A 145 5.16 3.64 -7.60
N ILE A 146 4.50 3.48 -6.44
CA ILE A 146 3.96 4.61 -5.68
C ILE A 146 5.09 5.53 -5.17
N PHE A 147 6.20 4.98 -4.70
CA PHE A 147 7.38 5.76 -4.28
C PHE A 147 8.06 6.46 -5.45
N LEU A 148 8.17 5.82 -6.62
CA LEU A 148 8.66 6.47 -7.83
C LEU A 148 7.78 7.68 -8.19
N MET A 149 6.45 7.51 -8.16
CA MET A 149 5.53 8.63 -8.39
C MET A 149 5.70 9.74 -7.35
N LYS A 150 5.88 9.39 -6.06
CA LYS A 150 6.14 10.38 -4.99
C LYS A 150 7.43 11.15 -5.18
N VAL A 151 8.53 10.49 -5.53
CA VAL A 151 9.83 11.15 -5.73
C VAL A 151 9.84 12.01 -7.00
N VAL A 152 9.20 11.55 -8.07
CA VAL A 152 9.14 12.30 -9.34
C VAL A 152 8.15 13.46 -9.26
N TYR A 153 7.03 13.29 -8.56
CA TYR A 153 5.95 14.29 -8.46
C TYR A 153 5.53 14.56 -7.00
N PRO A 154 6.44 15.08 -6.14
CA PRO A 154 6.19 15.20 -4.70
C PRO A 154 4.99 16.09 -4.33
N GLU A 155 4.67 17.07 -5.17
CA GLU A 155 3.53 17.99 -5.00
C GLU A 155 2.20 17.45 -5.56
N HIS A 156 2.18 16.24 -6.13
CA HIS A 156 1.00 15.64 -6.75
C HIS A 156 0.67 14.26 -6.20
N VAL A 157 1.57 13.66 -5.42
CA VAL A 157 1.37 12.33 -4.84
C VAL A 157 1.57 12.47 -3.35
N TYR A 158 0.54 12.17 -2.59
CA TYR A 158 0.54 12.20 -1.13
C TYR A 158 0.15 10.82 -0.63
N ILE A 159 0.76 10.40 0.46
CA ILE A 159 0.62 9.04 0.99
C ILE A 159 0.53 9.20 2.49
N ILE A 160 -0.56 8.73 3.09
CA ILE A 160 -0.66 8.56 4.53
C ILE A 160 -0.41 7.09 4.88
N ARG A 161 -0.06 6.82 6.13
CA ARG A 161 0.33 5.49 6.60
C ARG A 161 -0.88 4.67 7.00
N GLY A 162 -0.92 3.42 6.55
CA GLY A 162 -1.84 2.40 7.05
C GLY A 162 -1.20 1.54 8.13
N ASN A 163 -1.96 0.60 8.69
CA ASN A 163 -1.44 -0.29 9.71
C ASN A 163 -0.46 -1.32 9.11
N HIS A 164 -0.57 -1.67 7.83
CA HIS A 164 0.36 -2.61 7.20
C HIS A 164 1.77 -2.05 6.95
N GLU A 165 1.96 -0.73 6.99
CA GLU A 165 3.28 -0.10 6.87
C GLU A 165 4.08 -0.08 8.19
N PHE A 166 3.89 -1.07 9.07
CA PHE A 166 4.67 -1.27 10.29
C PHE A 166 5.40 -2.61 10.26
N ASN A 167 6.62 -2.65 10.80
CA ASN A 167 7.45 -3.85 10.77
C ASN A 167 6.76 -5.06 11.42
N CYS A 168 6.10 -4.86 12.56
CA CYS A 168 5.44 -5.95 13.29
C CYS A 168 4.35 -6.65 12.46
N LEU A 169 3.61 -5.92 11.62
CA LEU A 169 2.54 -6.47 10.80
C LEU A 169 3.05 -6.99 9.45
N SER A 170 3.81 -6.17 8.71
CA SER A 170 4.35 -6.55 7.39
C SER A 170 5.36 -7.69 7.41
N GLN A 171 6.00 -7.95 8.56
CA GLN A 171 6.84 -9.13 8.74
C GLN A 171 6.02 -10.43 8.76
N GLN A 172 4.73 -10.37 9.13
CA GLN A 172 3.85 -11.52 9.32
C GLN A 172 2.77 -11.65 8.23
N CYS A 173 2.51 -10.58 7.46
CA CYS A 173 1.39 -10.51 6.51
C CYS A 173 1.77 -10.61 5.02
N GLY A 174 3.04 -10.92 4.72
CA GLY A 174 3.48 -11.36 3.39
C GLY A 174 4.60 -10.50 2.78
N PHE A 175 4.65 -9.20 3.08
CA PHE A 175 5.60 -8.29 2.42
C PHE A 175 7.06 -8.65 2.67
N PHE A 176 7.42 -9.03 3.91
CA PHE A 176 8.79 -9.47 4.20
C PHE A 176 9.19 -10.69 3.36
N SER A 177 8.35 -11.74 3.37
CA SER A 177 8.59 -12.96 2.58
C SER A 177 8.70 -12.65 1.10
N GLU A 178 7.79 -11.83 0.56
CA GLU A 178 7.80 -11.43 -0.86
C GLU A 178 9.11 -10.74 -1.25
N VAL A 179 9.60 -9.81 -0.42
CA VAL A 179 10.87 -9.11 -0.68
C VAL A 179 12.06 -10.07 -0.67
N ILE A 180 12.11 -10.99 0.31
CA ILE A 180 13.18 -11.99 0.40
C ILE A 180 13.15 -12.92 -0.82
N ASP A 181 11.97 -13.34 -1.29
CA ASP A 181 11.85 -14.20 -2.47
C ASP A 181 12.31 -13.48 -3.76
N ILE A 182 12.09 -12.16 -3.87
CA ILE A 182 12.46 -11.39 -5.07
C ILE A 182 13.95 -11.03 -5.11
N TYR A 183 14.52 -10.64 -3.98
CA TYR A 183 15.85 -10.03 -3.89
C TYR A 183 16.89 -10.91 -3.19
N GLU A 184 16.47 -12.00 -2.54
CA GLU A 184 17.32 -12.92 -1.80
C GLU A 184 18.08 -12.25 -0.63
N GLU A 185 17.67 -11.05 -0.23
CA GLU A 185 18.29 -10.26 0.83
C GLU A 185 17.34 -9.20 1.44
N PRO A 186 17.55 -8.77 2.70
CA PRO A 186 16.58 -7.92 3.41
C PRO A 186 16.76 -6.41 3.18
N SER A 187 17.76 -5.93 2.43
CA SER A 187 18.03 -4.47 2.36
C SER A 187 16.87 -3.67 1.78
N VAL A 188 16.14 -4.23 0.80
CA VAL A 188 14.94 -3.59 0.24
C VAL A 188 13.86 -3.43 1.31
N TYR A 189 13.57 -4.51 2.05
CA TYR A 189 12.56 -4.49 3.12
C TYR A 189 12.93 -3.48 4.20
N ASN A 190 14.17 -3.55 4.71
CA ASN A 190 14.66 -2.63 5.73
C ASN A 190 14.59 -1.16 5.27
N ALA A 191 14.87 -0.90 3.99
CA ALA A 191 14.75 0.44 3.44
C ALA A 191 13.29 0.90 3.34
N CYS A 192 12.36 0.02 2.96
CA CYS A 192 10.93 0.30 2.98
C CYS A 192 10.41 0.58 4.39
N ILE A 193 10.72 -0.27 5.38
CA ILE A 193 10.33 -0.05 6.79
C ILE A 193 10.86 1.29 7.32
N ASN A 194 12.12 1.63 6.99
CA ASN A 194 12.68 2.93 7.35
C ASN A 194 11.88 4.08 6.71
N ALA A 195 11.57 4.00 5.41
CA ALA A 195 10.74 5.02 4.75
C ALA A 195 9.32 5.11 5.35
N PHE A 196 8.69 3.97 5.62
CA PHE A 196 7.37 3.88 6.24
C PHE A 196 7.30 4.55 7.60
N SER A 197 8.35 4.42 8.42
CA SER A 197 8.41 5.05 9.74
C SER A 197 8.26 6.59 9.67
N TYR A 198 8.61 7.20 8.54
CA TYR A 198 8.46 8.65 8.32
C TYR A 198 7.17 9.03 7.60
N MET A 199 6.29 8.11 7.20
CA MET A 199 5.08 8.49 6.46
C MET A 199 4.15 9.40 7.29
N PRO A 200 3.53 10.42 6.67
CA PRO A 200 2.42 11.16 7.27
C PRO A 200 1.30 10.21 7.74
N LEU A 201 0.55 10.61 8.76
CA LEU A 201 -0.48 9.78 9.39
C LEU A 201 -1.91 10.17 8.98
N ALA A 202 -2.08 11.40 8.50
CA ALA A 202 -3.36 11.92 8.05
C ALA A 202 -3.18 13.00 6.98
N ALA A 203 -4.26 13.34 6.30
CA ALA A 203 -4.32 14.49 5.42
C ALA A 203 -5.61 15.26 5.66
N ARG A 204 -5.55 16.59 5.59
CA ARG A 204 -6.73 17.46 5.64
C ARG A 204 -6.88 18.19 4.32
N ILE A 205 -8.03 18.04 3.67
CA ILE A 205 -8.32 18.64 2.36
C ILE A 205 -9.29 19.81 2.55
N ASP A 206 -8.93 20.97 2.00
CA ASP A 206 -9.73 22.20 2.01
C ASP A 206 -10.21 22.65 3.40
N ASN A 207 -9.50 22.23 4.47
CA ASN A 207 -9.89 22.37 5.88
C ASN A 207 -11.21 21.69 6.26
N LYS A 208 -11.82 20.89 5.38
CA LYS A 208 -13.17 20.31 5.57
C LYS A 208 -13.20 18.79 5.60
N ILE A 209 -12.24 18.13 4.96
CA ILE A 209 -12.20 16.66 4.89
C ILE A 209 -10.98 16.17 5.62
N LEU A 210 -11.16 15.27 6.59
CA LEU A 210 -10.05 14.55 7.23
C LEU A 210 -9.89 13.18 6.57
N CYS A 211 -8.68 12.86 6.13
CA CYS A 211 -8.29 11.55 5.64
C CYS A 211 -7.40 10.87 6.67
N VAL A 212 -7.80 9.69 7.13
CA VAL A 212 -7.04 8.77 7.99
C VAL A 212 -7.12 7.36 7.40
N HIS A 213 -6.32 6.41 7.86
CA HIS A 213 -6.45 5.03 7.39
C HIS A 213 -7.54 4.27 8.18
N GLY A 214 -7.38 4.28 9.49
CA GLY A 214 -8.28 3.80 10.54
C GLY A 214 -9.55 4.65 10.65
N GLY A 215 -9.79 5.20 11.83
CA GLY A 215 -10.90 6.12 12.05
C GLY A 215 -10.64 7.02 13.25
N ILE A 216 -11.66 7.13 14.09
CA ILE A 216 -11.61 7.92 15.33
C ILE A 216 -11.60 7.01 16.56
N GLY A 217 -11.35 7.59 17.73
CA GLY A 217 -11.29 6.83 18.97
C GLY A 217 -11.35 7.73 20.21
N PRO A 218 -11.47 7.12 21.41
CA PRO A 218 -11.44 7.84 22.67
C PRO A 218 -10.18 8.72 22.79
N GLY A 219 -10.34 9.94 23.29
CA GLY A 219 -9.23 10.89 23.47
C GLY A 219 -8.68 11.50 22.18
N PHE A 220 -9.22 11.16 21.02
CA PHE A 220 -8.96 11.87 19.77
C PHE A 220 -10.06 12.91 19.51
N ASP A 221 -10.00 14.03 20.21
CA ASP A 221 -11.01 15.12 20.17
C ASP A 221 -10.57 16.33 19.34
N SER A 222 -9.29 16.37 18.93
CA SER A 222 -8.71 17.48 18.19
C SER A 222 -7.70 17.01 17.14
N LEU A 223 -7.72 17.64 15.97
CA LEU A 223 -6.71 17.40 14.92
C LEU A 223 -5.28 17.75 15.36
N ASN A 224 -5.11 18.55 16.41
CA ASN A 224 -3.79 18.85 16.97
C ASN A 224 -3.12 17.58 17.53
N CYS A 225 -3.90 16.60 18.00
CA CYS A 225 -3.36 15.33 18.51
C CYS A 225 -2.51 14.60 17.45
N ILE A 226 -2.88 14.69 16.17
CA ILE A 226 -2.08 14.10 15.06
C ILE A 226 -0.86 14.95 14.76
N LYS A 227 -1.01 16.29 14.76
CA LYS A 227 0.09 17.23 14.43
C LYS A 227 1.29 17.10 15.37
N THR A 228 1.07 16.70 16.62
CA THR A 228 2.11 16.53 17.63
C THR A 228 2.82 15.18 17.58
N ILE A 229 2.34 14.22 16.78
CA ILE A 229 2.99 12.91 16.67
C ILE A 229 4.32 13.06 15.93
N LEU A 230 5.40 12.68 16.62
CA LEU A 230 6.76 12.71 16.09
C LEU A 230 6.99 11.55 15.13
N ARG A 231 7.77 11.82 14.08
CA ARG A 231 8.28 10.83 13.13
C ARG A 231 9.81 10.83 13.17
N PRO A 232 10.47 9.66 13.14
CA PRO A 232 9.94 8.35 12.78
C PRO A 232 9.07 7.71 13.87
N LEU A 233 7.98 7.07 13.45
CA LEU A 233 7.11 6.27 14.30
C LEU A 233 7.37 4.78 13.99
N CYS A 234 8.13 4.08 14.83
CA CYS A 234 8.55 2.71 14.53
C CYS A 234 7.51 1.65 14.91
N GLU A 235 6.67 1.95 15.90
CA GLU A 235 5.69 1.04 16.50
C GLU A 235 4.39 1.79 16.76
N TYR A 236 3.26 1.09 16.88
CA TYR A 236 1.98 1.72 17.23
C TYR A 236 2.02 2.38 18.62
N GLY A 237 2.73 1.74 19.56
CA GLY A 237 2.82 2.17 20.96
C GLY A 237 1.49 2.01 21.72
N HIS A 238 1.39 2.69 22.86
CA HIS A 238 0.18 2.72 23.71
C HIS A 238 -0.68 3.97 23.49
N SER A 239 -0.53 4.64 22.33
CA SER A 239 -1.29 5.86 22.04
C SER A 239 -2.65 5.53 21.44
N ASP A 240 -3.71 5.90 22.13
CA ASP A 240 -5.09 5.73 21.64
C ASP A 240 -5.34 6.47 20.33
N VAL A 241 -4.71 7.64 20.12
CA VAL A 241 -4.82 8.40 18.87
C VAL A 241 -4.17 7.63 17.71
N ILE A 242 -2.98 7.06 17.91
CA ILE A 242 -2.30 6.26 16.87
C ILE A 242 -3.11 4.99 16.56
N ASN A 243 -3.59 4.31 17.61
CA ASN A 243 -4.45 3.14 17.45
C ASN A 243 -5.75 3.50 16.72
N ALA A 244 -6.34 4.66 17.01
CA ALA A 244 -7.56 5.11 16.36
C ALA A 244 -7.36 5.35 14.86
N ILE A 245 -6.39 6.20 14.49
CA ILE A 245 -6.18 6.60 13.08
C ILE A 245 -5.63 5.48 12.19
N LEU A 246 -5.23 4.33 12.76
CA LEU A 246 -4.71 3.18 12.03
C LEU A 246 -5.59 1.92 12.12
N TRP A 247 -6.41 1.75 13.16
CA TRP A 247 -7.09 0.47 13.42
C TRP A 247 -8.59 0.57 13.75
N SER A 248 -9.12 1.76 14.01
CA SER A 248 -10.54 1.88 14.37
C SER A 248 -11.47 1.69 13.19
N ASP A 249 -12.68 1.19 13.49
CA ASP A 249 -13.73 0.92 12.50
C ASP A 249 -15.07 1.58 12.89
N PRO A 250 -15.86 2.10 11.92
CA PRO A 250 -17.24 2.47 12.13
C PRO A 250 -18.10 1.25 12.51
N SER A 251 -19.06 1.41 13.41
CA SER A 251 -20.04 0.38 13.74
C SER A 251 -21.41 0.99 14.04
N GLU A 252 -22.44 0.50 13.33
CA GLU A 252 -23.84 0.85 13.57
C GLU A 252 -24.41 0.18 14.86
N GLU A 253 -23.65 -0.73 15.47
CA GLU A 253 -24.06 -1.42 16.71
C GLU A 253 -23.62 -0.67 17.98
N VAL A 254 -22.84 0.40 17.83
CA VAL A 254 -22.28 1.20 18.93
C VAL A 254 -22.72 2.66 18.73
N GLU A 255 -23.05 3.35 19.82
CA GLU A 255 -23.39 4.79 19.77
C GLU A 255 -22.15 5.69 19.82
N GLU A 256 -21.26 5.45 20.79
CA GLU A 256 -20.01 6.20 20.95
C GLU A 256 -18.79 5.35 20.60
N TYR A 257 -18.16 4.68 21.57
CA TYR A 257 -16.97 3.86 21.36
C TYR A 257 -17.08 2.50 22.04
N ALA A 258 -16.46 1.49 21.45
CA ALA A 258 -16.25 0.17 22.07
C ALA A 258 -14.87 -0.40 21.66
N PRO A 259 -14.32 -1.38 22.38
CA PRO A 259 -13.10 -2.06 21.94
C PRO A 259 -13.28 -2.73 20.58
N SER A 260 -12.28 -2.63 19.70
CA SER A 260 -12.32 -3.29 18.39
C SER A 260 -12.26 -4.81 18.51
N SER A 261 -13.05 -5.50 17.67
CA SER A 261 -12.98 -6.95 17.49
C SER A 261 -11.64 -7.42 16.90
N ARG A 262 -10.86 -6.51 16.30
CA ARG A 262 -9.52 -6.79 15.76
C ARG A 262 -8.45 -6.94 16.85
N GLY A 263 -8.78 -6.63 18.11
CA GLY A 263 -7.84 -6.65 19.24
C GLY A 263 -6.96 -5.41 19.35
N THR A 264 -7.07 -4.44 18.44
CA THR A 264 -6.41 -3.12 18.51
C THR A 264 -7.32 -2.07 17.89
N GLY A 265 -7.32 -0.85 18.44
CA GLY A 265 -8.23 0.21 18.02
C GLY A 265 -9.63 0.07 18.63
N PHE A 266 -10.58 0.82 18.06
CA PHE A 266 -11.92 0.99 18.62
C PHE A 266 -12.98 0.82 17.55
N LEU A 267 -14.15 0.33 17.92
CA LEU A 267 -15.37 0.57 17.16
C LEU A 267 -15.88 1.96 17.54
N PHE A 268 -16.41 2.72 16.57
CA PHE A 268 -17.04 4.01 16.83
C PHE A 268 -18.37 4.19 16.09
N GLY A 269 -19.31 4.84 16.77
CA GLY A 269 -20.70 5.00 16.34
C GLY A 269 -21.08 6.38 15.82
N LYS A 270 -22.37 6.55 15.55
CA LYS A 270 -22.96 7.80 15.02
C LYS A 270 -22.70 8.99 15.93
N LYS A 271 -22.91 8.84 17.25
CA LYS A 271 -22.73 9.94 18.20
C LYS A 271 -21.26 10.37 18.29
N ALA A 272 -20.34 9.42 18.29
CA ALA A 272 -18.90 9.70 18.30
C ALA A 272 -18.45 10.51 17.08
N ILE A 273 -18.85 10.11 15.87
CA ILE A 273 -18.45 10.82 14.65
C ILE A 273 -19.08 12.21 14.55
N ASP A 274 -20.34 12.37 14.94
CA ASP A 274 -21.02 13.67 14.93
C ASP A 274 -20.34 14.69 15.85
N GLU A 275 -19.98 14.26 17.06
CA GLU A 275 -19.26 15.08 18.02
C GLU A 275 -17.85 15.40 17.52
N PHE A 276 -17.14 14.42 16.97
CA PHE A 276 -15.79 14.61 16.43
C PHE A 276 -15.77 15.64 15.28
N ILE A 277 -16.68 15.52 14.32
CA ILE A 277 -16.78 16.44 13.17
C ILE A 277 -17.05 17.87 13.65
N LYS A 278 -17.96 18.03 14.61
CA LYS A 278 -18.28 19.32 15.22
C LYS A 278 -17.06 19.91 15.94
N ASN A 279 -16.38 19.12 16.78
CA ASN A 279 -15.24 19.58 17.57
C ASN A 279 -14.03 19.93 16.70
N CYS A 280 -13.80 19.16 15.64
CA CYS A 280 -12.71 19.40 14.69
C CYS A 280 -13.04 20.42 13.60
N ASN A 281 -14.29 20.91 13.52
CA ASN A 281 -14.79 21.82 12.50
C ASN A 281 -14.50 21.33 11.06
N ILE A 282 -14.77 20.04 10.83
CA ILE A 282 -14.71 19.39 9.53
C ILE A 282 -16.13 19.02 9.08
N GLU A 283 -16.27 18.39 7.92
CA GLU A 283 -17.56 17.97 7.34
C GLU A 283 -17.59 16.49 7.00
N LEU A 284 -16.43 15.87 6.76
CA LEU A 284 -16.33 14.49 6.30
C LEU A 284 -15.03 13.86 6.80
N VAL A 285 -15.12 12.61 7.25
CA VAL A 285 -13.96 11.71 7.40
C VAL A 285 -13.92 10.74 6.23
N VAL A 286 -12.78 10.62 5.56
CA VAL A 286 -12.54 9.62 4.51
C VAL A 286 -11.48 8.65 5.00
N ARG A 287 -11.75 7.35 4.91
CA ARG A 287 -10.89 6.29 5.45
C ARG A 287 -10.63 5.13 4.49
N GLY A 288 -9.70 4.25 4.86
CA GLY A 288 -9.40 2.96 4.18
C GLY A 288 -9.76 1.75 5.05
N HIS A 289 -8.86 0.76 5.13
CA HIS A 289 -8.77 -0.37 6.08
C HIS A 289 -9.84 -1.47 6.00
N GLU A 290 -11.08 -1.11 5.64
CA GLU A 290 -12.20 -2.03 5.56
C GLU A 290 -12.58 -2.33 4.11
N CYS A 291 -12.49 -3.62 3.77
CA CYS A 291 -12.98 -4.11 2.50
C CYS A 291 -14.51 -4.07 2.45
N VAL A 292 -15.05 -3.12 1.69
CA VAL A 292 -16.49 -2.95 1.45
C VAL A 292 -16.87 -3.45 0.06
N ASN A 293 -18.07 -4.01 -0.09
CA ASN A 293 -18.48 -4.75 -1.30
C ASN A 293 -18.37 -3.93 -2.59
N ASP A 294 -18.73 -2.65 -2.53
CA ASP A 294 -18.76 -1.74 -3.68
C ASP A 294 -17.46 -0.94 -3.85
N GLY A 295 -16.42 -1.24 -3.04
CA GLY A 295 -15.18 -0.48 -2.94
C GLY A 295 -15.34 0.89 -2.28
N ILE A 296 -16.57 1.35 -2.05
CA ILE A 296 -16.85 2.53 -1.24
C ILE A 296 -18.15 2.35 -0.45
N GLU A 297 -18.18 2.88 0.76
CA GLU A 297 -19.36 2.86 1.63
C GLU A 297 -19.49 4.19 2.37
N MET A 298 -20.71 4.72 2.44
CA MET A 298 -21.04 5.91 3.23
C MET A 298 -21.67 5.45 4.53
N HIS A 299 -21.19 5.98 5.64
CA HIS A 299 -21.70 5.69 6.97
C HIS A 299 -22.27 6.96 7.59
N PHE A 300 -23.15 6.78 8.59
CA PHE A 300 -23.52 7.85 9.52
C PHE A 300 -24.00 9.15 8.83
N ASP A 301 -25.01 9.05 7.97
CA ASP A 301 -25.58 10.18 7.20
C ASP A 301 -24.57 10.92 6.30
N GLY A 302 -23.52 10.22 5.84
CA GLY A 302 -22.51 10.78 4.95
C GLY A 302 -21.39 11.53 5.67
N HIS A 303 -21.32 11.45 7.00
CA HIS A 303 -20.22 11.99 7.80
C HIS A 303 -18.92 11.17 7.68
N LEU A 304 -19.00 9.92 7.22
CA LEU A 304 -17.84 9.09 6.97
C LEU A 304 -17.96 8.33 5.64
N MET A 305 -16.84 8.24 4.92
CA MET A 305 -16.68 7.41 3.73
C MET A 305 -15.52 6.44 3.87
N THR A 306 -15.80 5.16 3.71
CA THR A 306 -14.77 4.11 3.61
C THR A 306 -14.46 3.86 2.14
N VAL A 307 -13.19 3.94 1.74
CA VAL A 307 -12.72 3.75 0.36
C VAL A 307 -11.73 2.58 0.33
N PHE A 308 -11.98 1.61 -0.53
CA PHE A 308 -11.16 0.43 -0.72
C PHE A 308 -10.85 0.26 -2.22
N SER A 309 -9.57 0.20 -2.57
CA SER A 309 -9.12 0.30 -3.96
C SER A 309 -8.52 -0.99 -4.53
N ALA A 310 -8.56 -2.09 -3.78
CA ALA A 310 -8.24 -3.44 -4.24
C ALA A 310 -9.52 -4.24 -4.52
N SER A 311 -9.68 -4.77 -5.72
CA SER A 311 -10.86 -5.53 -6.11
C SER A 311 -10.62 -7.02 -5.98
N ASN A 312 -11.69 -7.79 -5.76
CA ASN A 312 -11.60 -9.22 -5.49
C ASN A 312 -10.51 -9.52 -4.44
N TYR A 313 -10.59 -8.83 -3.31
CA TYR A 313 -9.53 -8.78 -2.30
C TYR A 313 -9.08 -10.19 -1.88
N CYS A 314 -7.76 -10.41 -1.93
CA CYS A 314 -7.12 -11.70 -1.66
C CYS A 314 -7.59 -12.86 -2.58
N GLY A 315 -8.33 -12.57 -3.65
CA GLY A 315 -8.97 -13.57 -4.52
C GLY A 315 -10.19 -14.25 -3.90
N LEU A 316 -10.74 -13.71 -2.79
CA LEU A 316 -11.75 -14.39 -1.98
C LEU A 316 -13.06 -13.61 -1.83
N ILE A 317 -12.99 -12.27 -1.77
CA ILE A 317 -14.15 -11.46 -1.36
C ILE A 317 -15.05 -11.08 -2.54
N ASN A 318 -14.50 -11.03 -3.77
CA ASN A 318 -15.21 -10.59 -4.98
C ASN A 318 -15.84 -9.18 -4.86
N ASN A 319 -15.26 -8.30 -4.03
CA ASN A 319 -15.64 -6.90 -3.93
C ASN A 319 -15.19 -6.08 -5.16
N GLN A 320 -15.87 -4.97 -5.42
CA GLN A 320 -15.39 -3.94 -6.34
C GLN A 320 -14.27 -3.12 -5.69
N ALA A 321 -13.45 -2.47 -6.50
CA ALA A 321 -12.58 -1.39 -6.06
C ALA A 321 -13.24 -0.04 -6.36
N ALA A 322 -12.93 0.99 -5.59
CA ALA A 322 -13.33 2.35 -5.92
C ALA A 322 -12.24 3.37 -5.59
N VAL A 323 -12.39 4.56 -6.19
CA VAL A 323 -11.63 5.78 -5.84
C VAL A 323 -12.58 6.96 -5.72
N LEU A 324 -12.23 7.92 -4.86
CA LEU A 324 -13.02 9.11 -4.59
C LEU A 324 -12.36 10.35 -5.21
N ASP A 325 -13.02 10.97 -6.18
CA ASP A 325 -12.54 12.14 -6.94
C ASP A 325 -13.10 13.43 -6.36
N ILE A 326 -12.37 14.03 -5.42
CA ILE A 326 -12.72 15.33 -4.84
C ILE A 326 -12.47 16.42 -5.89
N LYS A 327 -13.54 17.10 -6.33
CA LYS A 327 -13.49 18.18 -7.33
C LYS A 327 -13.21 19.54 -6.71
N GLY A 328 -13.64 19.74 -5.47
CA GLY A 328 -13.62 21.02 -4.75
C GLY A 328 -15.04 21.54 -4.49
N GLU A 329 -15.15 22.56 -3.62
CA GLU A 329 -16.43 23.17 -3.23
C GLU A 329 -17.47 22.14 -2.72
N GLY A 330 -17.03 21.13 -1.97
CA GLY A 330 -17.90 20.07 -1.44
C GLY A 330 -18.36 19.03 -2.47
N LYS A 331 -17.93 19.12 -3.73
CA LYS A 331 -18.29 18.16 -4.79
C LYS A 331 -17.27 17.03 -4.89
N TYR A 332 -17.78 15.82 -5.09
CA TYR A 332 -16.99 14.63 -5.36
C TYR A 332 -17.68 13.72 -6.38
N ASP A 333 -16.89 12.95 -7.11
CA ASP A 333 -17.37 11.83 -7.92
C ASP A 333 -16.81 10.51 -7.37
N ILE A 334 -17.56 9.43 -7.51
CA ILE A 334 -17.11 8.08 -7.18
C ILE A 334 -16.84 7.33 -8.48
N LYS A 335 -15.65 6.74 -8.62
CA LYS A 335 -15.36 5.82 -9.73
C LYS A 335 -15.18 4.42 -9.18
N LYS A 336 -16.11 3.53 -9.52
CA LYS A 336 -16.07 2.11 -9.19
C LYS A 336 -15.46 1.31 -10.32
N PHE A 337 -14.83 0.20 -9.97
CA PHE A 337 -14.23 -0.73 -10.90
C PHE A 337 -14.66 -2.16 -10.53
N PRO A 338 -15.15 -2.96 -11.50
CA PRO A 338 -15.59 -4.32 -11.22
C PRO A 338 -14.43 -5.20 -10.73
N PRO A 339 -14.71 -6.30 -10.00
CA PRO A 339 -13.70 -7.26 -9.61
C PRO A 339 -12.94 -7.80 -10.83
N LEU A 340 -11.62 -7.86 -10.72
CA LEU A 340 -10.76 -8.59 -11.65
C LEU A 340 -10.60 -10.03 -11.16
N GLU A 341 -10.35 -10.94 -12.11
CA GLU A 341 -9.78 -12.23 -11.77
C GLU A 341 -8.44 -12.04 -11.05
N TYR A 342 -8.16 -12.90 -10.07
CA TYR A 342 -6.99 -12.75 -9.23
C TYR A 342 -5.72 -13.08 -10.03
N LEU A 343 -4.80 -12.13 -10.11
CA LEU A 343 -3.54 -12.31 -10.82
C LEU A 343 -2.52 -12.98 -9.90
N HIS A 344 -2.02 -14.14 -10.32
CA HIS A 344 -0.90 -14.77 -9.63
C HIS A 344 0.44 -14.24 -10.14
N ARG A 345 1.41 -14.15 -9.25
CA ARG A 345 2.79 -13.73 -9.58
C ARG A 345 3.46 -14.66 -10.58
N SER A 346 3.13 -15.96 -10.55
CA SER A 346 3.60 -16.96 -11.51
C SER A 346 3.24 -16.64 -12.95
N ASP A 347 2.15 -15.91 -13.16
CA ASP A 347 1.60 -15.63 -14.48
C ASP A 347 2.27 -14.39 -15.10
N VAL A 348 2.99 -13.62 -14.30
CA VAL A 348 3.69 -12.41 -14.72
C VAL A 348 5.14 -12.71 -15.12
N THR A 349 5.68 -11.90 -16.02
CA THR A 349 7.12 -11.87 -16.32
C THR A 349 7.78 -10.65 -15.69
N PHE A 350 9.01 -10.84 -15.21
CA PHE A 350 9.81 -9.78 -14.61
C PHE A 350 11.06 -9.55 -15.47
N GLY A 351 11.12 -8.41 -16.15
CA GLY A 351 12.16 -8.12 -17.13
C GLY A 351 13.13 -7.01 -16.71
N GLN A 352 14.37 -7.10 -17.20
CA GLN A 352 15.26 -5.94 -17.38
C GLN A 352 15.55 -5.75 -18.87
N LYS A 353 15.12 -4.61 -19.44
CA LYS A 353 15.82 -4.00 -20.58
C LYS A 353 15.84 -2.49 -20.41
N ILE A 354 16.56 -2.02 -19.40
CA ILE A 354 17.07 -0.64 -19.40
C ILE A 354 18.58 -0.77 -19.45
N SER A 355 19.13 -0.69 -20.66
CA SER A 355 20.57 -0.46 -20.80
C SER A 355 20.88 0.93 -20.23
N PRO A 356 21.95 1.12 -19.45
CA PRO A 356 22.36 2.45 -19.03
C PRO A 356 22.67 3.32 -20.26
N PRO A 357 22.52 4.66 -20.19
CA PRO A 357 23.01 5.53 -21.24
C PRO A 357 24.52 5.27 -21.37
N ARG A 358 24.98 4.88 -22.56
CA ARG A 358 26.41 4.86 -22.84
C ARG A 358 26.88 6.30 -22.82
N ASP A 359 27.58 6.69 -21.76
CA ASP A 359 28.36 7.91 -21.75
C ASP A 359 29.34 7.89 -22.94
N GLY A 360 29.41 9.02 -23.64
CA GLY A 360 30.07 9.15 -24.92
C GLY A 360 31.53 8.68 -24.90
N ALA A 361 31.78 7.54 -25.52
CA ALA A 361 33.11 7.18 -26.00
C ALA A 361 33.21 7.64 -27.46
N SER A 362 33.93 8.75 -27.64
CA SER A 362 34.32 9.30 -28.94
C SER A 362 34.86 8.22 -29.87
N SER A 363 34.35 8.20 -31.10
CA SER A 363 34.93 7.43 -32.20
C SER A 363 36.28 8.04 -32.58
N SER A 364 37.38 7.51 -32.05
CA SER A 364 38.69 7.68 -32.69
C SER A 364 38.94 6.48 -33.60
N ARG A 365 38.81 6.71 -34.90
CA ARG A 365 39.33 5.78 -35.92
C ARG A 365 40.85 5.82 -35.83
N ARG A 366 41.47 4.69 -35.52
CA ARG A 366 42.87 4.46 -35.87
C ARG A 366 42.95 3.23 -36.77
N LEU A 367 43.26 3.50 -38.03
CA LEU A 367 43.71 2.54 -39.01
C LEU A 367 45.10 2.04 -38.62
N THR A 368 45.26 0.73 -38.46
CA THR A 368 46.53 0.04 -38.76
C THR A 368 46.24 -1.34 -39.35
N LYS A 369 46.84 -1.57 -40.52
CA LYS A 369 46.86 -2.82 -41.31
C LYS A 369 47.81 -3.85 -40.70
N GLY A 370 47.59 -5.13 -41.02
CA GLY A 370 48.55 -6.26 -40.89
C GLY A 370 47.87 -7.49 -40.27
N ALA A 371 47.31 -8.42 -41.03
CA ALA A 371 47.95 -9.56 -41.72
C ALA A 371 48.49 -10.64 -40.76
N GLY A 372 47.92 -11.85 -40.84
CA GLY A 372 48.71 -13.09 -40.73
C GLY A 372 48.28 -14.18 -39.74
N ILE A 373 47.69 -15.25 -40.31
CA ILE A 373 48.00 -16.68 -40.11
C ILE A 373 47.55 -17.40 -38.81
N ALA A 374 47.00 -18.60 -39.05
CA ALA A 374 46.51 -19.62 -38.13
C ALA A 374 47.60 -20.40 -37.36
N SER A 375 47.26 -21.00 -36.21
CA SER A 375 47.10 -22.46 -36.07
C SER A 375 47.17 -22.98 -34.62
N SER A 376 46.52 -24.12 -34.44
CA SER A 376 46.86 -25.27 -33.60
C SER A 376 46.36 -25.40 -32.15
N HIS A 377 45.83 -26.60 -31.92
CA HIS A 377 45.33 -27.22 -30.71
C HIS A 377 46.42 -27.51 -29.66
N LYS A 378 46.01 -27.71 -28.40
CA LYS A 378 46.40 -28.88 -27.59
C LYS A 378 45.50 -29.08 -26.36
N ILE A 379 45.38 -30.36 -26.01
CA ILE A 379 44.50 -31.02 -25.04
C ILE A 379 45.33 -31.33 -23.76
N VAL A 380 44.75 -31.05 -22.56
CA VAL A 380 44.63 -31.73 -21.22
C VAL A 380 45.58 -32.95 -20.93
N PRO A 381 45.98 -33.36 -19.68
CA PRO A 381 45.16 -33.43 -18.45
C PRO A 381 45.92 -33.40 -17.05
N PRO A 382 45.45 -34.04 -15.93
CA PRO A 382 45.15 -33.38 -14.63
C PRO A 382 45.98 -33.91 -13.43
N ILE A 383 45.79 -33.43 -12.18
CA ILE A 383 46.23 -34.07 -10.89
C ILE A 383 45.59 -33.26 -9.72
N THR A 384 44.54 -33.76 -9.06
CA THR A 384 44.42 -34.48 -7.75
C THR A 384 44.49 -33.67 -6.43
N SER A 385 43.40 -33.84 -5.64
CA SER A 385 43.28 -34.06 -4.18
C SER A 385 43.65 -32.99 -3.12
N LEU A 386 42.59 -32.64 -2.37
CA LEU A 386 42.41 -32.17 -0.97
C LEU A 386 43.54 -32.43 0.07
N PRO A 387 43.61 -31.65 1.17
CA PRO A 387 42.82 -31.99 2.38
C PRO A 387 42.14 -30.82 3.11
N ILE A 388 41.18 -31.24 3.94
CA ILE A 388 40.39 -30.52 4.94
C ILE A 388 41.28 -30.00 6.08
N VAL A 389 41.05 -28.76 6.54
CA VAL A 389 41.34 -28.35 7.92
C VAL A 389 40.19 -27.49 8.44
N SER A 390 39.60 -27.97 9.53
CA SER A 390 38.63 -27.31 10.39
C SER A 390 39.30 -26.20 11.20
N ASP A 391 38.65 -25.04 11.34
CA ASP A 391 38.86 -24.23 12.54
C ASP A 391 37.58 -23.59 13.06
N ARG A 392 37.48 -23.68 14.39
CA ARG A 392 36.33 -23.41 15.25
C ARG A 392 36.24 -21.91 15.53
N ILE A 393 35.06 -21.33 15.40
CA ILE A 393 34.72 -20.09 16.08
C ILE A 393 33.48 -20.34 16.95
N LYS A 394 33.65 -20.15 18.26
CA LYS A 394 32.62 -20.30 19.30
C LYS A 394 31.62 -19.13 19.22
N PRO A 395 30.31 -19.38 19.39
CA PRO A 395 29.34 -18.31 19.57
C PRO A 395 29.28 -17.82 21.02
N CYS A 396 29.11 -16.51 21.18
CA CYS A 396 28.97 -15.83 22.46
C CYS A 396 27.53 -15.97 22.97
N THR A 397 27.36 -16.50 24.18
CA THR A 397 26.08 -16.70 24.85
C THR A 397 25.62 -15.41 25.54
N HIS A 398 24.49 -14.86 25.14
CA HIS A 398 23.66 -14.03 26.03
C HIS A 398 22.30 -14.70 26.23
N ARG A 399 22.00 -14.90 27.50
CA ARG A 399 20.87 -15.60 28.10
C ARG A 399 19.62 -14.73 27.96
N VAL A 400 18.57 -15.26 27.32
CA VAL A 400 17.21 -14.73 27.41
C VAL A 400 16.33 -15.88 27.88
N GLU A 401 15.60 -15.63 28.96
CA GLU A 401 14.73 -16.60 29.62
C GLU A 401 13.50 -16.89 28.76
N GLU A 402 13.26 -18.17 28.47
CA GLU A 402 12.05 -18.68 27.82
C GLU A 402 10.89 -18.72 28.81
N THR A 403 9.74 -18.15 28.42
CA THR A 403 8.44 -18.66 28.88
C THR A 403 7.44 -18.72 27.72
N SER A 404 6.77 -19.87 27.67
CA SER A 404 5.54 -20.23 26.96
C SER A 404 5.63 -20.59 25.47
N SER A 405 5.54 -21.91 25.31
CA SER A 405 5.24 -22.72 24.14
C SER A 405 4.07 -22.25 23.27
N TYR A 406 4.31 -22.13 21.96
CA TYR A 406 3.27 -22.40 20.96
C TYR A 406 3.73 -23.53 20.05
N ARG A 407 2.94 -24.61 20.09
CA ARG A 407 3.16 -25.87 19.40
C ARG A 407 2.77 -25.72 17.93
N LEU A 408 3.67 -26.07 17.02
CA LEU A 408 3.43 -26.23 15.59
C LEU A 408 2.22 -27.18 15.36
N MET A 409 1.22 -26.71 14.61
CA MET A 409 0.11 -27.52 14.12
C MET A 409 0.48 -28.14 12.76
N PRO A 410 0.39 -29.48 12.59
CA PRO A 410 0.61 -30.12 11.31
C PRO A 410 -0.63 -30.05 10.41
N LYS A 411 -0.39 -30.00 9.09
CA LYS A 411 -1.41 -30.08 8.03
C LYS A 411 -2.32 -31.30 8.25
N LEU A 412 -3.64 -31.10 8.25
CA LEU A 412 -4.61 -32.19 8.19
C LEU A 412 -5.58 -31.98 7.02
N THR A 413 -5.54 -32.97 6.14
CA THR A 413 -6.49 -33.31 5.09
C THR A 413 -7.87 -33.64 5.68
N GLY A 414 -8.91 -33.42 4.88
CA GLY A 414 -10.30 -33.46 5.33
C GLY A 414 -10.76 -34.80 5.91
N GLU A 415 -11.51 -34.71 7.02
CA GLU A 415 -12.63 -35.56 7.38
C GLU A 415 -13.43 -34.86 8.49
N LYS A 416 -14.77 -34.99 8.46
CA LYS A 416 -15.72 -34.34 9.37
C LYS A 416 -15.64 -34.94 10.78
N LEU A 417 -15.61 -34.10 11.82
CA LEU A 417 -15.78 -34.49 13.22
C LEU A 417 -16.94 -33.72 13.89
N PRO A 418 -17.57 -34.29 14.94
CA PRO A 418 -18.96 -34.00 15.31
C PRO A 418 -19.13 -32.82 16.28
N ILE A 419 -20.34 -32.28 16.29
CA ILE A 419 -20.80 -31.14 17.09
C ILE A 419 -20.76 -31.49 18.58
N LEU A 420 -19.92 -30.79 19.35
CA LEU A 420 -19.95 -30.78 20.82
C LEU A 420 -20.59 -29.48 21.31
N THR A 421 -21.67 -29.61 22.09
CA THR A 421 -22.35 -28.51 22.76
C THR A 421 -21.55 -28.03 23.98
N PRO A 422 -21.50 -26.71 24.29
CA PRO A 422 -20.78 -26.23 25.47
C PRO A 422 -21.53 -26.52 26.77
N ARG A 423 -20.82 -26.99 27.80
CA ARG A 423 -21.28 -26.99 29.20
C ARG A 423 -21.11 -25.59 29.80
N PRO A 424 -22.01 -25.12 30.68
CA PRO A 424 -21.91 -23.80 31.29
C PRO A 424 -20.90 -23.78 32.45
N TYR A 425 -20.23 -22.63 32.58
CA TYR A 425 -19.29 -22.26 33.64
C TYR A 425 -20.02 -22.13 34.99
N GLN A 426 -19.43 -22.64 36.07
CA GLN A 426 -19.91 -22.47 37.45
C GLN A 426 -19.29 -21.22 38.07
N GLU A 427 -20.12 -20.25 38.45
CA GLU A 427 -19.78 -19.15 39.36
C GLU A 427 -20.06 -19.58 40.81
N ASN A 428 -19.15 -19.25 41.73
CA ASN A 428 -19.37 -19.34 43.17
C ASN A 428 -19.12 -17.99 43.85
N ASN A 429 -20.20 -17.49 44.46
CA ASN A 429 -20.32 -16.76 45.73
C ASN A 429 -19.92 -15.27 45.87
N ALA A 430 -20.95 -14.41 45.93
CA ALA A 430 -21.27 -13.55 47.09
C ALA A 430 -22.76 -13.08 47.02
N PRO A 431 -23.41 -12.70 48.14
CA PRO A 431 -24.81 -13.08 48.41
C PRO A 431 -25.92 -12.07 48.04
N ARG A 432 -27.13 -12.66 47.97
CA ARG A 432 -28.47 -12.17 47.61
C ARG A 432 -28.99 -10.99 48.45
N LEU A 433 -29.82 -10.16 47.81
CA LEU A 433 -31.08 -9.64 48.37
C LEU A 433 -32.20 -9.62 47.30
N PHE A 434 -33.41 -9.94 47.75
CA PHE A 434 -34.73 -10.16 47.13
C PHE A 434 -35.21 -8.98 46.22
N GLN A 435 -36.23 -9.03 45.32
CA GLN A 435 -37.46 -9.83 45.21
C GLN A 435 -38.15 -9.63 43.83
N GLU A 436 -38.64 -10.74 43.24
CA GLU A 436 -39.90 -10.99 42.47
C GLU A 436 -40.63 -9.90 41.65
N ASN A 437 -40.90 -10.13 40.34
CA ASN A 437 -42.15 -10.71 39.81
C ASN A 437 -42.38 -10.53 38.27
N ASN A 438 -42.78 -11.64 37.63
CA ASN A 438 -43.72 -11.83 36.50
C ASN A 438 -43.45 -11.29 35.08
N ALA A 439 -43.23 -12.24 34.15
CA ALA A 439 -43.60 -12.23 32.72
C ALA A 439 -44.97 -12.98 32.55
N PRO A 440 -45.66 -13.11 31.37
CA PRO A 440 -45.17 -13.28 29.98
C PRO A 440 -45.98 -12.41 28.95
N ALA A 441 -45.91 -12.44 27.60
CA ALA A 441 -45.50 -13.42 26.60
C ALA A 441 -45.31 -12.74 25.21
N LEU A 442 -44.41 -13.33 24.40
CA LEU A 442 -44.47 -13.64 22.94
C LEU A 442 -45.12 -12.65 21.94
N ILE A 443 -44.35 -12.27 20.90
CA ILE A 443 -44.59 -12.51 19.45
C ILE A 443 -43.30 -12.19 18.65
N ARG A 444 -42.96 -13.05 17.69
CA ARG A 444 -41.94 -12.96 16.61
C ARG A 444 -42.65 -13.31 15.28
N PRO A 445 -42.03 -13.21 14.09
CA PRO A 445 -41.15 -12.17 13.48
C PRO A 445 -41.66 -11.83 12.03
N PRO A 446 -40.90 -11.21 11.10
CA PRO A 446 -39.86 -11.90 10.29
C PRO A 446 -38.61 -11.03 9.94
N SER A 447 -37.38 -11.54 10.15
CA SER A 447 -36.43 -12.10 9.17
C SER A 447 -35.74 -11.13 8.19
N HIS A 448 -34.46 -10.82 8.43
CA HIS A 448 -33.48 -10.58 7.37
C HIS A 448 -32.09 -11.12 7.77
N ARG A 449 -31.37 -11.61 6.76
CA ARG A 449 -30.23 -12.53 6.81
C ARG A 449 -28.96 -11.83 7.30
N ARG A 450 -28.25 -12.45 8.24
CA ARG A 450 -26.89 -12.12 8.66
C ARG A 450 -25.88 -12.63 7.62
N CYS A 451 -25.05 -11.74 7.09
CA CYS A 451 -23.71 -12.11 6.63
C CYS A 451 -22.82 -12.29 7.86
N LYS A 452 -22.18 -13.45 7.97
CA LYS A 452 -21.15 -13.71 8.97
C LYS A 452 -19.83 -13.16 8.43
N SER A 453 -19.17 -12.32 9.21
CA SER A 453 -17.76 -11.99 9.06
C SER A 453 -16.93 -13.26 9.16
N TRP A 454 -16.03 -13.44 8.19
CA TRP A 454 -14.96 -14.41 8.23
C TRP A 454 -13.70 -13.65 8.68
N TYR A 455 -13.17 -14.00 9.85
CA TYR A 455 -11.85 -13.59 10.32
C TYR A 455 -10.89 -14.78 10.21
#